data_AF-A0ABD7NG68-F1
#
_entry.id   AF-A0ABD7NG68-F1
#
_cell.length_a   1.000
_cell.length_b   1.000
_cell.length_c   1.000
_cell.angle_alpha   90.00
_cell.angle_beta   90.00
_cell.angle_gamma   90.00
#
_symmetry.space_group_name_H-M   'P 1'
#
loop_
_entity.id
_entity.type
_entity.pdbx_description
1 polymer ?
#
loop_
_entity_poly.entity_id
_entity_poly.type
_entity_poly.pdbx_seq_one_letter_code
_entity_poly.pdbx_strand_id
1 'polypeptide(L)'
;MDIKQVTETISMIEEQNFDIRTITMGISLLDCIDTDIERAAEKIYQKITTKAQDLVAVGDEIAAELGIPIVNKRVSVTPISLIGAATDSDDYVPLAKALDRAAKEIGVDFIGGFSALVQKGYQKGDEILIRSIPRALAETDKVCSSVNIGSTKSGINMTAVADMGRVIKETAELSDMGAAKLVVFANAVEDNPFMAGAFHGVGEADVVINVGVSGPGVVKRALEKVRGESFDVVAETVKKTAFKITRIGQLVGQMASERLGVKFGIVDLSLAPTPAVGDSVARVLEEMGLETVGTHGTTAALALLNDQVKKGGVMACNQVGGLSGAFIPVSEDEGMIAAVQNGSLNLEKLEAMTAICSVGLDMIAIPADTPSETIAAMIADEAAIGVINQKTTAVRIIPKGKEGDMIEFGGLLGTAPVMRVNKASSADFIARGGQIPAPIHSFKN
;
A
#
# COMPACT_ATOMS: atom_id res chain seq x y z
N MET A 1 3.56 -27.56 -7.71
CA MET A 1 3.75 -27.87 -6.27
C MET A 1 3.70 -29.39 -6.06
N ASP A 2 4.35 -29.95 -5.04
CA ASP A 2 4.23 -31.38 -4.69
C ASP A 2 2.83 -31.67 -4.10
N ILE A 3 2.21 -32.81 -4.42
CA ILE A 3 0.85 -33.17 -3.97
C ILE A 3 0.76 -33.14 -2.44
N LYS A 4 1.82 -33.57 -1.76
CA LYS A 4 1.90 -33.53 -0.30
C LYS A 4 1.78 -32.11 0.27
N GLN A 5 2.37 -31.12 -0.42
CA GLN A 5 2.29 -29.71 -0.03
C GLN A 5 0.89 -29.14 -0.27
N VAL A 6 0.21 -29.56 -1.35
CA VAL A 6 -1.18 -29.15 -1.62
C VAL A 6 -2.10 -29.68 -0.53
N THR A 7 -2.00 -30.97 -0.18
CA THR A 7 -2.83 -31.58 0.87
C THR A 7 -2.61 -30.94 2.24
N GLU A 8 -1.35 -30.65 2.60
CA GLU A 8 -1.02 -29.95 3.85
C GLU A 8 -1.61 -28.54 3.89
N THR A 9 -1.57 -27.82 2.76
CA THR A 9 -2.15 -26.48 2.65
C THR A 9 -3.68 -26.51 2.78
N ILE A 10 -4.35 -27.47 2.14
CA ILE A 10 -5.80 -27.67 2.27
C ILE A 10 -6.20 -27.98 3.72
N SER A 11 -5.49 -28.88 4.40
CA SER A 11 -5.78 -29.18 5.81
C SER A 11 -5.63 -27.95 6.72
N MET A 12 -4.72 -27.03 6.38
CA MET A 12 -4.55 -25.79 7.15
C MET A 12 -5.74 -24.84 6.95
N ILE A 13 -6.30 -24.79 5.73
CA ILE A 13 -7.43 -23.93 5.38
C ILE A 13 -8.67 -24.29 6.20
N GLU A 14 -8.92 -25.58 6.40
CA GLU A 14 -10.06 -26.06 7.21
C GLU A 14 -9.96 -25.68 8.70
N GLU A 15 -8.75 -25.52 9.23
CA GLU A 15 -8.53 -25.23 10.66
C GLU A 15 -8.52 -23.74 11.01
N GLN A 16 -8.29 -22.86 10.03
CA GLN A 16 -8.07 -21.44 10.27
C GLN A 16 -8.73 -20.64 9.15
N ASN A 17 -9.72 -19.80 9.48
CA ASN A 17 -10.39 -18.90 8.52
C ASN A 17 -9.38 -17.92 7.90
N PHE A 18 -8.72 -18.31 6.82
CA PHE A 18 -7.80 -17.47 6.04
C PHE A 18 -8.57 -16.64 5.03
N ASP A 19 -7.94 -15.56 4.58
CA ASP A 19 -8.45 -14.70 3.52
C ASP A 19 -7.30 -14.20 2.62
N ILE A 20 -7.60 -14.11 1.33
CA ILE A 20 -6.70 -13.47 0.36
C ILE A 20 -7.14 -12.03 0.23
N ARG A 21 -6.25 -11.10 0.59
CA ARG A 21 -6.53 -9.67 0.51
C ARG A 21 -6.73 -9.23 -0.93
N THR A 22 -5.87 -9.68 -1.85
CA THR A 22 -5.93 -9.27 -3.24
C THR A 22 -5.26 -10.24 -4.20
N ILE A 23 -5.77 -10.32 -5.41
CA ILE A 23 -5.02 -10.72 -6.60
C ILE A 23 -4.83 -9.46 -7.45
N THR A 24 -3.58 -9.12 -7.76
CA THR A 24 -3.23 -7.94 -8.54
C THR A 24 -2.53 -8.35 -9.83
N MET A 25 -3.08 -7.98 -10.98
CA MET A 25 -2.42 -8.15 -12.27
C MET A 25 -1.60 -6.90 -12.61
N GLY A 26 -0.30 -7.05 -12.74
CA GLY A 26 0.59 -6.01 -13.25
C GLY A 26 0.63 -6.05 -14.78
N ILE A 27 0.44 -4.92 -15.45
CA ILE A 27 0.42 -4.81 -16.91
C ILE A 27 1.37 -3.70 -17.38
N SER A 28 2.32 -4.04 -18.24
CA SER A 28 3.19 -3.06 -18.89
C SER A 28 2.42 -2.26 -19.93
N LEU A 29 2.62 -0.94 -19.97
CA LEU A 29 2.00 -0.05 -20.95
C LEU A 29 3.01 0.56 -21.93
N LEU A 30 4.27 0.09 -21.93
CA LEU A 30 5.33 0.67 -22.77
C LEU A 30 5.04 0.55 -24.28
N ASP A 31 4.33 -0.49 -24.70
CA ASP A 31 3.86 -0.66 -26.09
C ASP A 31 2.61 0.18 -26.43
N CYS A 32 2.00 0.82 -25.43
CA CYS A 32 0.88 1.73 -25.60
C CYS A 32 1.33 3.17 -25.86
N ILE A 33 2.64 3.44 -25.85
CA ILE A 33 3.20 4.76 -26.12
C ILE A 33 2.76 5.27 -27.50
N ASP A 34 2.31 6.52 -27.53
CA ASP A 34 1.95 7.26 -28.73
C ASP A 34 2.22 8.75 -28.46
N THR A 35 2.46 9.54 -29.51
CA THR A 35 2.63 11.00 -29.36
C THR A 35 1.28 11.70 -29.22
N ASP A 36 0.19 11.07 -29.68
CA ASP A 36 -1.19 11.51 -29.48
C ASP A 36 -1.76 10.86 -28.21
N ILE A 37 -2.12 11.69 -27.22
CA ILE A 37 -2.61 11.23 -25.92
C ILE A 37 -3.90 10.40 -26.01
N GLU A 38 -4.79 10.70 -26.96
CA GLU A 38 -6.05 9.98 -27.13
C GLU A 38 -5.80 8.60 -27.76
N ARG A 39 -4.82 8.49 -28.66
CA ARG A 39 -4.37 7.20 -29.19
C ARG A 39 -3.70 6.36 -28.12
N ALA A 40 -2.85 6.96 -27.28
CA ALA A 40 -2.24 6.29 -26.14
C ALA A 40 -3.33 5.80 -25.16
N ALA A 41 -4.31 6.65 -24.85
CA ALA A 41 -5.45 6.32 -24.00
C ALA A 41 -6.24 5.10 -24.52
N GLU A 42 -6.54 5.06 -25.82
CA GLU A 42 -7.25 3.93 -26.42
C GLU A 42 -6.40 2.65 -26.42
N LYS A 43 -5.10 2.73 -26.73
CA LYS A 43 -4.20 1.57 -26.62
C LYS A 43 -4.15 1.00 -25.20
N ILE A 44 -4.06 1.88 -24.19
CA ILE A 44 -4.07 1.50 -22.77
C ILE A 44 -5.38 0.78 -22.44
N TYR A 45 -6.52 1.36 -22.80
CA TYR A 45 -7.83 0.76 -22.58
C TYR A 45 -7.91 -0.66 -23.18
N GLN A 46 -7.59 -0.79 -24.47
CA GLN A 46 -7.64 -2.07 -25.18
C GLN A 46 -6.70 -3.12 -24.57
N LYS A 47 -5.48 -2.72 -24.20
CA LYS A 47 -4.52 -3.65 -23.61
C LYS A 47 -4.99 -4.16 -22.26
N ILE A 48 -5.46 -3.29 -21.37
CA ILE A 48 -5.94 -3.69 -20.04
C ILE A 48 -7.16 -4.60 -20.16
N THR A 49 -8.16 -4.21 -20.95
CA THR A 49 -9.38 -5.02 -21.11
C THR A 49 -9.07 -6.39 -21.71
N THR A 50 -8.16 -6.47 -22.68
CA THR A 50 -7.76 -7.75 -23.29
C THR A 50 -6.98 -8.64 -22.33
N LYS A 51 -6.02 -8.09 -21.57
CA LYS A 51 -5.15 -8.90 -20.71
C LYS A 51 -5.82 -9.32 -19.40
N ALA A 52 -6.73 -8.51 -18.89
CA ALA A 52 -7.38 -8.73 -17.59
C ALA A 52 -8.86 -9.14 -17.68
N GLN A 53 -9.39 -9.44 -18.88
CA GLN A 53 -10.80 -9.81 -19.09
C GLN A 53 -11.30 -10.91 -18.13
N ASP A 54 -10.46 -11.93 -17.88
CA ASP A 54 -10.84 -13.12 -17.13
C ASP A 54 -10.38 -13.05 -15.66
N LEU A 55 -9.71 -11.96 -15.25
CA LEU A 55 -9.08 -11.84 -13.92
C LEU A 55 -10.10 -12.02 -12.77
N VAL A 56 -11.25 -11.36 -12.88
CA VAL A 56 -12.29 -11.42 -11.84
C VAL A 56 -12.91 -12.81 -11.78
N ALA A 57 -13.29 -13.37 -12.93
CA ALA A 57 -13.90 -14.70 -13.03
C ALA A 57 -12.97 -15.78 -12.48
N VAL A 58 -11.70 -15.79 -12.89
CA VAL A 58 -10.70 -16.72 -12.38
C VAL A 58 -10.48 -16.54 -10.87
N GLY A 59 -10.44 -15.30 -10.38
CA GLY A 59 -10.35 -15.02 -8.95
C GLY A 59 -11.53 -15.60 -8.16
N ASP A 60 -12.76 -15.46 -8.66
CA ASP A 60 -13.96 -16.00 -8.02
C ASP A 60 -14.02 -17.54 -8.07
N GLU A 61 -13.59 -18.15 -9.17
CA GLU A 61 -13.49 -19.61 -9.28
C GLU A 61 -12.49 -20.20 -8.27
N ILE A 62 -11.32 -19.57 -8.12
CA ILE A 62 -10.31 -20.01 -7.14
C ILE A 62 -10.83 -19.86 -5.72
N ALA A 63 -11.52 -18.75 -5.43
CA ALA A 63 -12.13 -18.53 -4.11
C ALA A 63 -13.18 -19.62 -3.79
N ALA A 64 -14.02 -19.97 -4.77
CA ALA A 64 -15.04 -21.01 -4.62
C ALA A 64 -14.43 -22.41 -4.46
N GLU A 65 -13.39 -22.73 -5.21
CA GLU A 65 -12.72 -24.04 -5.16
C GLU A 65 -11.99 -24.28 -3.85
N LEU A 66 -11.29 -23.26 -3.33
CA LEU A 66 -10.55 -23.37 -2.08
C LEU A 66 -11.41 -23.11 -0.84
N GLY A 67 -12.61 -22.55 -1.00
CA GLY A 67 -13.45 -22.12 0.12
C GLY A 67 -12.86 -20.93 0.89
N ILE A 68 -12.02 -20.12 0.25
CA ILE A 68 -11.33 -18.95 0.85
C ILE A 68 -11.78 -17.68 0.13
N PRO A 69 -12.22 -16.64 0.85
CA PRO A 69 -12.57 -15.38 0.20
C PRO A 69 -11.32 -14.70 -0.42
N ILE A 70 -11.44 -14.27 -1.67
CA ILE A 70 -10.53 -13.31 -2.31
C ILE A 70 -11.22 -11.95 -2.30
N VAL A 71 -10.79 -11.08 -1.39
CA VAL A 71 -11.48 -9.82 -1.06
C VAL A 71 -11.40 -8.83 -2.21
N ASN A 72 -10.26 -8.75 -2.91
CA ASN A 72 -10.07 -7.80 -4.01
C ASN A 72 -9.47 -8.45 -5.25
N LYS A 73 -9.82 -7.93 -6.42
CA LYS A 73 -9.12 -8.11 -7.70
C LYS A 73 -8.70 -6.73 -8.20
N ARG A 74 -7.43 -6.57 -8.56
CA ARG A 74 -6.84 -5.26 -8.85
C ARG A 74 -5.94 -5.32 -10.08
N VAL A 75 -5.69 -4.17 -10.66
CA VAL A 75 -4.68 -4.00 -11.71
C VAL A 75 -3.66 -2.95 -11.27
N SER A 76 -2.39 -3.17 -11.60
CA SER A 76 -1.38 -2.12 -11.55
C SER A 76 -0.75 -1.96 -12.93
N VAL A 77 -0.39 -0.73 -13.28
CA VAL A 77 0.18 -0.42 -14.60
C VAL A 77 1.48 0.36 -14.50
N THR A 78 2.21 0.39 -15.61
CA THR A 78 3.40 1.25 -15.76
C THR A 78 3.11 2.68 -15.31
N PRO A 79 4.01 3.32 -14.54
CA PRO A 79 3.87 4.71 -14.14
C PRO A 79 3.45 5.61 -15.31
N ILE A 80 2.25 6.18 -15.23
CA ILE A 80 1.66 6.96 -16.31
C ILE A 80 2.52 8.18 -16.68
N SER A 81 3.37 8.69 -15.79
CA SER A 81 4.29 9.77 -16.15
C SER A 81 5.22 9.40 -17.31
N LEU A 82 5.60 8.12 -17.42
CA LEU A 82 6.44 7.60 -18.51
C LEU A 82 5.69 7.54 -19.84
N ILE A 83 4.41 7.17 -19.80
CA ILE A 83 3.57 7.09 -21.00
C ILE A 83 3.22 8.50 -21.49
N GLY A 84 2.78 9.35 -20.56
CA GLY A 84 2.44 10.75 -20.85
C GLY A 84 3.63 11.57 -21.35
N ALA A 85 4.86 11.29 -20.89
CA ALA A 85 6.06 12.02 -21.31
C ALA A 85 6.32 11.99 -22.83
N ALA A 86 5.84 10.97 -23.53
CA ALA A 86 5.93 10.85 -24.98
C ALA A 86 4.96 11.77 -25.74
N THR A 87 3.96 12.33 -25.06
CA THR A 87 2.96 13.25 -25.62
C THR A 87 3.38 14.70 -25.44
N ASP A 88 2.73 15.61 -26.16
CA ASP A 88 2.86 17.07 -25.96
C ASP A 88 1.73 17.64 -25.08
N SER A 89 0.93 16.78 -24.44
CA SER A 89 -0.13 17.19 -23.52
C SER A 89 0.44 17.82 -22.25
N ASP A 90 -0.27 18.80 -21.70
CA ASP A 90 -0.01 19.43 -20.40
C ASP A 90 -0.92 18.90 -19.29
N ASP A 91 -1.80 17.94 -19.60
CA ASP A 91 -2.69 17.25 -18.67
C ASP A 91 -2.81 15.75 -19.00
N TYR A 92 -2.63 14.88 -18.02
CA TYR A 92 -2.75 13.42 -18.15
C TYR A 92 -4.08 12.86 -17.63
N VAL A 93 -5.06 13.69 -17.28
CA VAL A 93 -6.43 13.25 -16.96
C VAL A 93 -7.05 12.33 -18.02
N PRO A 94 -6.85 12.51 -19.36
CA PRO A 94 -7.36 11.56 -20.35
C PRO A 94 -6.86 10.12 -20.14
N LEU A 95 -5.59 9.95 -19.74
CA LEU A 95 -5.02 8.64 -19.43
C LEU A 95 -5.65 8.05 -18.16
N ALA A 96 -5.88 8.85 -17.12
CA ALA A 96 -6.61 8.41 -15.93
C ALA A 96 -8.03 7.92 -16.28
N LYS A 97 -8.75 8.63 -17.15
CA LYS A 97 -10.08 8.22 -17.61
C LYS A 97 -10.05 6.91 -18.41
N ALA A 98 -9.00 6.66 -19.18
CA ALA A 98 -8.82 5.38 -19.87
C ALA A 98 -8.62 4.22 -18.89
N LEU A 99 -7.80 4.42 -17.84
CA LEU A 99 -7.63 3.44 -16.76
C LEU A 99 -8.95 3.16 -16.04
N ASP A 100 -9.69 4.21 -15.68
CA ASP A 100 -10.97 4.08 -14.97
C ASP A 100 -12.02 3.34 -15.82
N ARG A 101 -12.11 3.68 -17.11
CA ARG A 101 -12.97 2.96 -18.07
C ARG A 101 -12.59 1.49 -18.16
N ALA A 102 -11.30 1.18 -18.29
CA ALA A 102 -10.84 -0.21 -18.36
C ALA A 102 -11.17 -0.97 -17.07
N ALA A 103 -10.92 -0.38 -15.90
CA ALA A 103 -11.19 -0.98 -14.59
C ALA A 103 -12.69 -1.22 -14.34
N LYS A 104 -13.56 -0.34 -14.85
CA LYS A 104 -15.01 -0.52 -14.83
C LYS A 104 -15.45 -1.67 -15.72
N GLU A 105 -14.91 -1.75 -16.94
CA GLU A 105 -15.23 -2.80 -17.92
C GLU A 105 -14.87 -4.21 -17.39
N ILE A 106 -13.64 -4.38 -16.88
CA ILE A 106 -13.18 -5.68 -16.38
C ILE A 106 -13.67 -6.02 -14.95
N GLY A 107 -14.38 -5.09 -14.30
CA GLY A 107 -14.98 -5.32 -12.98
C GLY A 107 -14.01 -5.38 -11.79
N VAL A 108 -12.77 -4.91 -11.92
CA VAL A 108 -11.79 -4.89 -10.80
C VAL A 108 -12.11 -3.78 -9.78
N ASP A 109 -11.63 -3.90 -8.55
CA ASP A 109 -11.91 -2.93 -7.48
C ASP A 109 -11.17 -1.61 -7.70
N PHE A 110 -9.87 -1.69 -7.99
CA PHE A 110 -8.99 -0.53 -8.18
C PHE A 110 -7.93 -0.80 -9.25
N ILE A 111 -7.50 0.27 -9.90
CA ILE A 111 -6.34 0.30 -10.80
C ILE A 111 -5.31 1.33 -10.33
N GLY A 112 -4.09 0.88 -10.05
CA GLY A 112 -2.97 1.72 -9.63
C GLY A 112 -1.97 1.93 -10.77
N GLY A 113 -1.12 2.94 -10.65
CA GLY A 113 -0.09 3.25 -11.63
C GLY A 113 -0.21 4.63 -12.25
N PHE A 114 -1.22 5.44 -11.87
CA PHE A 114 -1.22 6.88 -12.14
C PHE A 114 -0.14 7.56 -11.28
N SER A 115 1.11 7.27 -11.60
CA SER A 115 2.24 7.39 -10.69
C SER A 115 3.46 8.01 -11.34
N ALA A 116 4.29 8.66 -10.52
CA ALA A 116 5.58 9.27 -10.91
C ALA A 116 6.70 8.89 -9.93
N LEU A 117 7.93 8.82 -10.43
CA LEU A 117 9.13 8.46 -9.65
C LEU A 117 10.15 9.60 -9.72
N VAL A 118 10.14 10.48 -8.72
CA VAL A 118 10.80 11.81 -8.77
C VAL A 118 11.93 11.98 -7.76
N GLN A 119 12.40 10.88 -7.17
CA GLN A 119 13.46 10.86 -6.15
C GLN A 119 14.79 11.52 -6.56
N LYS A 120 15.04 11.71 -7.87
CA LYS A 120 16.26 12.35 -8.41
C LYS A 120 15.98 13.70 -9.10
N GLY A 121 14.81 14.29 -8.86
CA GLY A 121 14.33 15.47 -9.58
C GLY A 121 13.28 15.11 -10.63
N TYR A 122 12.73 16.14 -11.27
CA TYR A 122 11.67 16.01 -12.25
C TYR A 122 12.18 15.80 -13.68
N GLN A 123 11.45 14.99 -14.43
CA GLN A 123 11.49 14.94 -15.89
C GLN A 123 10.20 15.52 -16.49
N LYS A 124 10.17 15.70 -17.81
CA LYS A 124 9.03 16.28 -18.56
C LYS A 124 7.67 15.75 -18.08
N GLY A 125 7.53 14.43 -17.95
CA GLY A 125 6.25 13.81 -17.60
C GLY A 125 5.86 13.91 -16.12
N ASP A 126 6.82 14.12 -15.22
CA ASP A 126 6.57 14.00 -13.79
C ASP A 126 5.76 15.19 -13.24
N GLU A 127 6.15 16.42 -13.60
CA GLU A 127 5.44 17.64 -13.17
C GLU A 127 4.02 17.70 -13.73
N ILE A 128 3.82 17.23 -14.96
CA ILE A 128 2.50 17.17 -15.59
C ILE A 128 1.64 16.16 -14.84
N LEU A 129 2.14 14.95 -14.60
CA LEU A 129 1.39 13.94 -13.86
C LEU A 129 1.00 14.44 -12.46
N ILE A 130 1.95 14.95 -11.69
CA ILE A 130 1.72 15.40 -10.31
C ILE A 130 0.65 16.49 -10.26
N ARG A 131 0.68 17.45 -11.21
CA ARG A 131 -0.35 18.49 -11.33
C ARG A 131 -1.71 17.95 -11.78
N SER A 132 -1.74 16.87 -12.54
CA SER A 132 -2.98 16.20 -12.95
C SER A 132 -3.64 15.39 -11.84
N ILE A 133 -2.92 15.01 -10.77
CA ILE A 133 -3.44 14.14 -9.69
C ILE A 133 -4.77 14.63 -9.09
N PRO A 134 -4.92 15.90 -8.65
CA PRO A 134 -6.14 16.33 -7.98
C PRO A 134 -7.39 16.15 -8.85
N ARG A 135 -7.31 16.58 -10.12
CA ARG A 135 -8.40 16.42 -11.09
C ARG A 135 -8.60 14.97 -11.50
N ALA A 136 -7.53 14.21 -11.74
CA ALA A 136 -7.61 12.82 -12.14
C ALA A 136 -8.34 11.98 -11.09
N LEU A 137 -8.03 12.15 -9.80
CA LEU A 137 -8.66 11.40 -8.70
C LEU A 137 -10.08 11.88 -8.36
N ALA A 138 -10.44 13.12 -8.73
CA ALA A 138 -11.80 13.64 -8.62
C ALA A 138 -12.70 13.20 -9.79
N GLU A 139 -12.15 13.07 -10.99
CA GLU A 139 -12.88 12.71 -12.21
C GLU A 139 -12.91 11.20 -12.50
N THR A 140 -12.35 10.37 -11.61
CA THR A 140 -12.32 8.91 -11.74
C THR A 140 -12.70 8.23 -10.42
N ASP A 141 -13.24 7.02 -10.52
CA ASP A 141 -13.72 6.29 -9.34
C ASP A 141 -12.65 5.31 -8.82
N LYS A 142 -12.12 4.48 -9.72
CA LYS A 142 -11.29 3.31 -9.40
C LYS A 142 -9.78 3.54 -9.57
N VAL A 143 -9.36 4.70 -10.06
CA VAL A 143 -7.94 4.99 -10.26
C VAL A 143 -7.30 5.42 -8.94
N CYS A 144 -6.12 4.85 -8.67
CA CYS A 144 -5.24 5.19 -7.56
C CYS A 144 -3.94 5.81 -8.09
N SER A 145 -3.36 6.71 -7.31
CA SER A 145 -2.14 7.44 -7.66
C SER A 145 -1.08 7.29 -6.59
N SER A 146 0.18 7.24 -7.03
CA SER A 146 1.32 7.23 -6.13
C SER A 146 2.52 8.02 -6.64
N VAL A 147 3.26 8.67 -5.73
CA VAL A 147 4.44 9.45 -6.11
C VAL A 147 5.62 9.07 -5.22
N ASN A 148 6.69 8.55 -5.81
CA ASN A 148 7.92 8.28 -5.07
C ASN A 148 8.85 9.49 -5.05
N ILE A 149 9.04 10.10 -3.89
CA ILE A 149 9.79 11.36 -3.72
C ILE A 149 11.21 11.16 -3.18
N GLY A 150 11.55 9.93 -2.77
CA GLY A 150 12.83 9.66 -2.13
C GLY A 150 13.31 8.23 -2.34
N SER A 151 14.61 8.02 -2.18
CA SER A 151 15.19 6.69 -2.07
C SER A 151 16.50 6.73 -1.28
N THR A 152 16.85 5.64 -0.62
CA THR A 152 18.15 5.49 0.06
C THR A 152 19.32 5.80 -0.86
N LYS A 153 19.22 5.48 -2.15
CA LYS A 153 20.28 5.74 -3.14
C LYS A 153 20.36 7.20 -3.61
N SER A 154 19.29 7.97 -3.49
CA SER A 154 19.20 9.32 -4.08
C SER A 154 18.96 10.43 -3.05
N GLY A 155 18.64 10.06 -1.80
CA GLY A 155 18.14 10.99 -0.80
C GLY A 155 16.67 11.34 -1.04
N ILE A 156 16.26 12.57 -0.70
CA ILE A 156 14.87 13.02 -0.72
C ILE A 156 14.76 14.28 -1.58
N ASN A 157 13.86 14.26 -2.57
CA ASN A 157 13.54 15.43 -3.37
C ASN A 157 12.55 16.31 -2.59
N MET A 158 13.08 17.31 -1.88
CA MET A 158 12.28 18.22 -1.05
C MET A 158 11.42 19.19 -1.86
N THR A 159 11.79 19.47 -3.12
CA THR A 159 10.89 20.19 -4.04
C THR A 159 9.61 19.40 -4.27
N ALA A 160 9.73 18.10 -4.55
CA ALA A 160 8.57 17.24 -4.73
C ALA A 160 7.77 17.01 -3.44
N VAL A 161 8.44 16.94 -2.30
CA VAL A 161 7.76 16.88 -0.99
C VAL A 161 6.87 18.11 -0.78
N ALA A 162 7.37 19.32 -1.09
CA ALA A 162 6.60 20.55 -1.00
C ALA A 162 5.39 20.55 -1.96
N ASP A 163 5.58 20.07 -3.20
CA ASP A 163 4.50 19.92 -4.18
C ASP A 163 3.43 18.95 -3.69
N MET A 164 3.83 17.79 -3.17
CA MET A 164 2.88 16.79 -2.68
C MET A 164 2.05 17.28 -1.49
N GLY A 165 2.61 18.12 -0.61
CA GLY A 165 1.83 18.76 0.46
C GLY A 165 0.68 19.63 -0.08
N ARG A 166 0.91 20.34 -1.20
CA ARG A 166 -0.14 21.12 -1.89
C ARG A 166 -1.13 20.21 -2.63
N VAL A 167 -0.62 19.24 -3.38
CA VAL A 167 -1.42 18.31 -4.18
C VAL A 167 -2.38 17.50 -3.32
N ILE A 168 -1.95 17.01 -2.14
CA ILE A 168 -2.83 16.29 -1.21
C ILE A 168 -3.99 17.19 -0.76
N LYS A 169 -3.70 18.45 -0.41
CA LYS A 169 -4.72 19.40 0.03
C LYS A 169 -5.71 19.72 -1.08
N GLU A 170 -5.22 20.04 -2.28
CA GLU A 170 -6.06 20.29 -3.46
C GLU A 170 -6.91 19.07 -3.81
N THR A 171 -6.34 17.87 -3.72
CA THR A 171 -7.06 16.61 -3.98
C THR A 171 -8.20 16.39 -2.98
N ALA A 172 -7.97 16.68 -1.70
CA ALA A 172 -8.99 16.56 -0.65
C ALA A 172 -10.10 17.61 -0.77
N GLU A 173 -9.78 18.82 -1.28
CA GLU A 173 -10.75 19.88 -1.55
C GLU A 173 -11.62 19.57 -2.78
N LEU A 174 -11.05 18.94 -3.81
CA LEU A 174 -11.76 18.59 -5.05
C LEU A 174 -12.58 17.30 -4.97
N SER A 175 -12.21 16.39 -4.07
CA SER A 175 -12.87 15.08 -3.95
C SER A 175 -12.86 14.57 -2.52
N ASP A 176 -14.05 14.16 -2.05
CA ASP A 176 -14.25 13.60 -0.71
C ASP A 176 -13.39 12.37 -0.41
N MET A 177 -13.02 11.62 -1.45
CA MET A 177 -12.31 10.35 -1.40
C MET A 177 -10.98 10.36 -2.17
N GLY A 178 -10.66 11.45 -2.87
CA GLY A 178 -9.47 11.54 -3.71
C GLY A 178 -8.19 11.32 -2.91
N ALA A 179 -8.06 11.96 -1.75
CA ALA A 179 -6.89 11.82 -0.88
C ALA A 179 -6.69 10.39 -0.34
N ALA A 180 -7.77 9.60 -0.19
CA ALA A 180 -7.67 8.20 0.20
C ALA A 180 -7.11 7.29 -0.91
N LYS A 181 -7.12 7.77 -2.16
CA LYS A 181 -6.57 7.10 -3.36
C LYS A 181 -5.18 7.63 -3.76
N LEU A 182 -4.56 8.48 -2.94
CA LEU A 182 -3.26 9.07 -3.19
C LEU A 182 -2.26 8.68 -2.11
N VAL A 183 -1.08 8.20 -2.50
CA VAL A 183 0.00 7.87 -1.55
C VAL A 183 1.34 8.42 -2.00
N VAL A 184 2.12 8.93 -1.05
CA VAL A 184 3.47 9.44 -1.30
C VAL A 184 4.48 8.45 -0.72
N PHE A 185 5.46 8.03 -1.52
CA PHE A 185 6.45 7.04 -1.12
C PHE A 185 7.86 7.61 -0.97
N ALA A 186 8.64 6.95 -0.12
CA ALA A 186 10.08 6.84 -0.29
C ALA A 186 10.47 5.36 -0.41
N ASN A 187 11.49 5.06 -1.23
CA ASN A 187 11.91 3.69 -1.55
C ASN A 187 10.75 2.81 -2.06
N ALA A 188 9.90 3.33 -2.94
CA ALA A 188 8.85 2.54 -3.56
C ALA A 188 9.41 1.29 -4.27
N VAL A 189 8.67 0.19 -4.18
CA VAL A 189 9.00 -1.09 -4.82
C VAL A 189 8.22 -1.25 -6.13
N GLU A 190 8.84 -1.88 -7.12
CA GLU A 190 8.36 -1.96 -8.50
C GLU A 190 7.24 -2.99 -8.73
N ASP A 191 7.07 -3.94 -7.82
CA ASP A 191 6.16 -5.08 -7.91
C ASP A 191 5.03 -5.01 -6.86
N ASN A 192 4.77 -3.83 -6.31
CA ASN A 192 3.84 -3.62 -5.20
C ASN A 192 2.38 -3.97 -5.58
N PRO A 193 1.72 -4.95 -4.95
CA PRO A 193 0.31 -5.26 -5.18
C PRO A 193 -0.66 -4.41 -4.32
N PHE A 194 -0.15 -3.61 -3.37
CA PHE A 194 -0.94 -2.87 -2.40
C PHE A 194 -1.47 -1.53 -2.94
N MET A 195 -2.79 -1.31 -2.85
CA MET A 195 -3.44 -0.04 -3.20
C MET A 195 -3.54 0.89 -1.99
N ALA A 196 -3.44 2.21 -2.16
CA ALA A 196 -3.42 2.98 -3.42
C ALA A 196 -2.06 3.05 -4.13
N GLY A 197 -1.03 2.40 -3.59
CA GLY A 197 0.35 2.63 -3.99
C GLY A 197 0.90 1.85 -5.18
N ALA A 198 0.19 0.83 -5.62
CA ALA A 198 0.68 -0.12 -6.63
C ALA A 198 0.94 0.56 -7.97
N PHE A 199 2.05 0.19 -8.58
CA PHE A 199 2.36 0.42 -10.00
C PHE A 199 3.13 -0.81 -10.50
N HIS A 200 3.20 -0.96 -11.81
CA HIS A 200 3.93 -2.06 -12.46
C HIS A 200 5.27 -1.53 -12.99
N GLY A 201 6.38 -1.92 -12.36
CA GLY A 201 7.72 -1.44 -12.69
C GLY A 201 8.14 -1.75 -14.12
N VAL A 202 9.07 -0.94 -14.65
CA VAL A 202 9.57 -1.10 -16.02
C VAL A 202 10.44 -2.34 -16.20
N GLY A 203 11.01 -2.87 -15.12
CA GLY A 203 11.81 -4.10 -15.14
C GLY A 203 10.98 -5.38 -15.09
N GLU A 204 9.69 -5.29 -14.81
CA GLU A 204 8.79 -6.44 -14.71
C GLU A 204 8.40 -7.00 -16.08
N ALA A 205 7.88 -8.23 -16.10
CA ALA A 205 7.38 -8.83 -17.34
C ALA A 205 6.15 -8.08 -17.90
N ASP A 206 5.78 -8.34 -19.15
CA ASP A 206 4.64 -7.66 -19.80
C ASP A 206 3.34 -7.80 -19.01
N VAL A 207 3.08 -8.99 -18.45
CA VAL A 207 1.96 -9.24 -17.54
C VAL A 207 2.42 -10.18 -16.42
N VAL A 208 2.08 -9.87 -15.17
CA VAL A 208 2.36 -10.69 -13.98
C VAL A 208 1.16 -10.74 -13.03
N ILE A 209 1.06 -11.81 -12.25
CA ILE A 209 0.10 -11.92 -11.15
C ILE A 209 0.83 -11.91 -9.82
N ASN A 210 0.46 -10.95 -8.98
CA ASN A 210 0.90 -10.83 -7.60
C ASN A 210 -0.27 -11.11 -6.66
N VAL A 211 -0.01 -11.74 -5.52
CA VAL A 211 -1.05 -12.05 -4.53
C VAL A 211 -0.69 -11.41 -3.20
N GLY A 212 -1.64 -10.67 -2.62
CA GLY A 212 -1.54 -10.17 -1.26
C GLY A 212 -2.39 -11.03 -0.33
N VAL A 213 -1.78 -11.54 0.74
CA VAL A 213 -2.45 -12.32 1.78
C VAL A 213 -2.73 -11.45 3.00
N SER A 214 -3.83 -11.72 3.70
CA SER A 214 -4.10 -11.15 5.03
C SER A 214 -4.00 -12.25 6.09
N GLY A 215 -4.02 -11.85 7.36
CA GLY A 215 -4.01 -12.78 8.48
C GLY A 215 -3.89 -12.22 9.90
N PRO A 216 -4.10 -10.92 10.22
CA PRO A 216 -4.10 -10.46 11.61
C PRO A 216 -4.96 -11.34 12.52
N GLY A 217 -6.20 -11.65 12.11
CA GLY A 217 -7.09 -12.51 12.90
C GLY A 217 -6.54 -13.94 13.14
N VAL A 218 -5.83 -14.50 12.18
CA VAL A 218 -5.19 -15.83 12.29
C VAL A 218 -4.02 -15.78 13.27
N VAL A 219 -3.19 -14.74 13.19
CA VAL A 219 -2.07 -14.53 14.11
C VAL A 219 -2.55 -14.30 15.54
N LYS A 220 -3.60 -13.51 15.74
CA LYS A 220 -4.22 -13.31 17.05
C LYS A 220 -4.66 -14.63 17.70
N ARG A 221 -5.42 -15.45 16.96
CA ARG A 221 -5.89 -16.76 17.45
C ARG A 221 -4.73 -17.73 17.76
N ALA A 222 -3.61 -17.61 17.07
CA ALA A 222 -2.42 -18.39 17.37
C ALA A 222 -1.76 -17.93 18.69
N LEU A 223 -1.69 -16.62 18.92
CA LEU A 223 -1.13 -16.02 20.14
C LEU A 223 -1.97 -16.30 21.39
N GLU A 224 -3.30 -16.36 21.26
CA GLU A 224 -4.21 -16.73 22.35
C GLU A 224 -3.88 -18.10 22.99
N LYS A 225 -3.25 -19.00 22.23
CA LYS A 225 -2.86 -20.34 22.68
C LYS A 225 -1.55 -20.37 23.47
N VAL A 226 -0.80 -19.26 23.49
CA VAL A 226 0.52 -19.14 24.13
C VAL A 226 0.59 -17.97 25.10
N ARG A 227 -0.56 -17.58 25.68
CA ARG A 227 -0.62 -16.54 26.73
C ARG A 227 0.26 -16.90 27.92
N GLY A 228 1.12 -15.97 28.33
CA GLY A 228 2.04 -16.14 29.46
C GLY A 228 3.33 -16.89 29.14
N GLU A 229 3.50 -17.39 27.91
CA GLU A 229 4.73 -18.03 27.45
C GLU A 229 5.85 -17.01 27.17
N SER A 230 7.08 -17.49 26.97
CA SER A 230 8.23 -16.62 26.67
C SER A 230 8.16 -16.00 25.27
N PHE A 231 8.92 -14.92 25.06
CA PHE A 231 9.04 -14.30 23.73
C PHE A 231 9.58 -15.23 22.65
N ASP A 232 10.37 -16.25 23.01
CA ASP A 232 10.81 -17.28 22.05
C ASP A 232 9.63 -18.05 21.48
N VAL A 233 8.68 -18.43 22.35
CA VAL A 233 7.45 -19.15 21.96
C VAL A 233 6.54 -18.24 21.15
N VAL A 234 6.37 -16.97 21.56
CA VAL A 234 5.60 -15.96 20.82
C VAL A 234 6.16 -15.77 19.41
N ALA A 235 7.47 -15.57 19.30
CA ALA A 235 8.15 -15.36 18.02
C ALA A 235 7.99 -16.56 17.07
N GLU A 236 8.23 -17.78 17.56
CA GLU A 236 8.03 -19.00 16.78
C GLU A 236 6.56 -19.19 16.36
N THR A 237 5.61 -18.81 17.20
CA THR A 237 4.18 -18.89 16.90
C THR A 237 3.80 -17.96 15.75
N VAL A 238 4.24 -16.70 15.79
CA VAL A 238 4.04 -15.74 14.70
C VAL A 238 4.69 -16.26 13.41
N LYS A 239 5.95 -16.68 13.46
CA LYS A 239 6.71 -17.15 12.30
C LYS A 239 6.04 -18.34 11.62
N LYS A 240 5.64 -19.36 12.38
CA LYS A 240 4.95 -20.55 11.84
C LYS A 240 3.60 -20.19 11.24
N THR A 241 2.88 -19.25 11.85
CA THR A 241 1.59 -18.78 11.33
C THR A 241 1.78 -18.01 10.02
N ALA A 242 2.75 -17.10 9.94
CA ALA A 242 3.08 -16.39 8.72
C ALA A 242 3.53 -17.32 7.58
N PHE A 243 4.32 -18.36 7.88
CA PHE A 243 4.66 -19.41 6.91
C PHE A 243 3.40 -20.04 6.30
N LYS A 244 2.44 -20.39 7.16
CA LYS A 244 1.18 -21.00 6.75
C LYS A 244 0.35 -20.08 5.84
N ILE A 245 0.17 -18.83 6.24
CA ILE A 245 -0.53 -17.80 5.46
C ILE A 245 0.12 -17.65 4.07
N THR A 246 1.45 -17.56 4.03
CA THR A 246 2.20 -17.38 2.77
C THR A 246 2.04 -18.55 1.81
N ARG A 247 1.97 -19.79 2.32
CA ARG A 247 1.74 -20.99 1.49
C ARG A 247 0.41 -20.95 0.76
N ILE A 248 -0.64 -20.47 1.42
CA ILE A 248 -1.95 -20.31 0.80
C ILE A 248 -1.90 -19.23 -0.29
N GLY A 249 -1.24 -18.10 -0.01
CA GLY A 249 -1.01 -17.06 -1.03
C GLY A 249 -0.28 -17.59 -2.27
N GLN A 250 0.75 -18.42 -2.05
CA GLN A 250 1.48 -19.06 -3.14
C GLN A 250 0.60 -20.02 -3.95
N LEU A 251 -0.23 -20.83 -3.29
CA LEU A 251 -1.15 -21.75 -3.96
C LEU A 251 -2.14 -20.97 -4.85
N VAL A 252 -2.77 -19.93 -4.31
CA VAL A 252 -3.69 -19.06 -5.06
C VAL A 252 -3.00 -18.39 -6.23
N GLY A 253 -1.77 -17.87 -6.02
CA GLY A 253 -0.98 -17.26 -7.08
C GLY A 253 -0.63 -18.22 -8.21
N GLN A 254 -0.29 -19.48 -7.91
CA GLN A 254 -0.03 -20.51 -8.91
C GLN A 254 -1.30 -20.87 -9.69
N MET A 255 -2.43 -21.06 -9.01
CA MET A 255 -3.70 -21.36 -9.68
C MET A 255 -4.13 -20.22 -10.62
N ALA A 256 -4.02 -18.97 -10.17
CA ALA A 256 -4.34 -17.81 -10.99
C ALA A 256 -3.40 -17.68 -12.20
N SER A 257 -2.10 -17.90 -11.98
CA SER A 257 -1.07 -17.91 -13.03
C SER A 257 -1.34 -18.96 -14.10
N GLU A 258 -1.66 -20.19 -13.73
CA GLU A 258 -1.96 -21.29 -14.66
C GLU A 258 -3.22 -21.03 -15.47
N ARG A 259 -4.31 -20.58 -14.82
CA ARG A 259 -5.60 -20.34 -15.48
C ARG A 259 -5.58 -19.13 -16.42
N LEU A 260 -4.89 -18.07 -16.04
CA LEU A 260 -4.75 -16.86 -16.86
C LEU A 260 -3.64 -16.99 -17.92
N GLY A 261 -2.79 -18.01 -17.85
CA GLY A 261 -1.63 -18.16 -18.72
C GLY A 261 -0.58 -17.05 -18.54
N VAL A 262 -0.52 -16.46 -17.34
CA VAL A 262 0.32 -15.31 -16.98
C VAL A 262 1.35 -15.75 -15.95
N LYS A 263 2.54 -15.14 -15.90
CA LYS A 263 3.56 -15.50 -14.91
C LYS A 263 3.15 -15.08 -13.50
N PHE A 264 3.33 -15.98 -12.54
CA PHE A 264 3.30 -15.64 -11.13
C PHE A 264 4.52 -14.78 -10.75
N GLY A 265 4.26 -13.59 -10.21
CA GLY A 265 5.26 -12.68 -9.68
C GLY A 265 5.56 -13.03 -8.23
N ILE A 266 4.95 -12.30 -7.29
CA ILE A 266 5.24 -12.42 -5.85
C ILE A 266 4.03 -12.75 -4.98
N VAL A 267 4.31 -13.25 -3.78
CA VAL A 267 3.40 -13.17 -2.62
C VAL A 267 3.84 -11.99 -1.75
N ASP A 268 2.95 -11.02 -1.56
CA ASP A 268 3.12 -9.97 -0.56
C ASP A 268 2.50 -10.43 0.77
N LEU A 269 3.36 -10.63 1.77
CA LEU A 269 2.96 -11.05 3.11
C LEU A 269 2.69 -9.82 3.98
N SER A 270 1.51 -9.26 3.82
CA SER A 270 1.10 -8.07 4.55
C SER A 270 -0.02 -8.37 5.52
N LEU A 271 0.24 -8.32 6.84
CA LEU A 271 -0.82 -8.37 7.84
C LEU A 271 -1.58 -7.03 7.77
N ALA A 272 -2.54 -6.98 6.85
CA ALA A 272 -3.36 -5.81 6.57
C ALA A 272 -4.75 -6.03 7.18
N PRO A 273 -5.15 -5.21 8.17
CA PRO A 273 -6.45 -5.35 8.81
C PRO A 273 -7.57 -5.00 7.84
N THR A 274 -8.78 -5.42 8.21
CA THR A 274 -10.03 -4.99 7.58
C THR A 274 -10.88 -4.25 8.62
N PRO A 275 -11.84 -3.41 8.21
CA PRO A 275 -12.78 -2.81 9.15
C PRO A 275 -13.63 -3.82 9.95
N ALA A 276 -13.49 -5.12 9.68
CA ALA A 276 -14.21 -6.18 10.36
C ALA A 276 -13.62 -6.47 11.75
N VAL A 277 -14.51 -6.63 12.73
CA VAL A 277 -14.13 -6.97 14.10
C VAL A 277 -13.40 -8.32 14.14
N GLY A 278 -12.23 -8.34 14.75
CA GLY A 278 -11.41 -9.55 14.91
C GLY A 278 -10.28 -9.69 13.88
N ASP A 279 -10.17 -8.76 12.94
CA ASP A 279 -9.08 -8.71 11.96
C ASP A 279 -8.25 -7.42 12.13
N SER A 280 -7.46 -7.41 13.22
CA SER A 280 -6.78 -6.21 13.74
C SER A 280 -5.33 -6.48 14.07
N VAL A 281 -4.44 -5.61 13.60
CA VAL A 281 -3.04 -5.60 14.03
C VAL A 281 -2.93 -5.04 15.43
N ALA A 282 -3.72 -4.02 15.80
CA ALA A 282 -3.75 -3.50 17.17
C ALA A 282 -4.06 -4.60 18.19
N ARG A 283 -5.08 -5.43 17.93
CA ARG A 283 -5.43 -6.55 18.84
C ARG A 283 -4.39 -7.65 18.86
N VAL A 284 -3.64 -7.87 17.77
CA VAL A 284 -2.48 -8.78 17.78
C VAL A 284 -1.41 -8.27 18.74
N LEU A 285 -1.12 -6.96 18.73
CA LEU A 285 -0.13 -6.35 19.63
C LEU A 285 -0.58 -6.38 21.09
N GLU A 286 -1.86 -6.15 21.35
CA GLU A 286 -2.45 -6.29 22.70
C GLU A 286 -2.40 -7.73 23.20
N GLU A 287 -2.68 -8.70 22.32
CA GLU A 287 -2.59 -10.13 22.64
C GLU A 287 -1.16 -10.59 22.98
N MET A 288 -0.12 -9.87 22.54
CA MET A 288 1.26 -10.10 22.97
C MET A 288 1.52 -9.66 24.43
N GLY A 289 0.55 -9.03 25.10
CA GLY A 289 0.61 -8.64 26.50
C GLY A 289 0.56 -7.13 26.76
N LEU A 290 0.14 -6.32 25.78
CA LEU A 290 -0.07 -4.88 25.96
C LEU A 290 -1.53 -4.61 26.36
N GLU A 291 -1.75 -3.67 27.28
CA GLU A 291 -3.11 -3.27 27.67
C GLU A 291 -3.83 -2.54 26.54
N THR A 292 -3.14 -1.67 25.82
CA THR A 292 -3.69 -0.94 24.67
C THR A 292 -2.58 -0.59 23.70
N VAL A 293 -2.85 -0.71 22.39
CA VAL A 293 -1.89 -0.25 21.37
C VAL A 293 -1.56 1.25 21.56
N GLY A 294 -0.30 1.59 21.36
CA GLY A 294 0.25 2.94 21.57
C GLY A 294 0.98 3.12 22.90
N THR A 295 0.72 2.25 23.90
CA THR A 295 1.47 2.26 25.17
C THR A 295 2.95 1.90 25.00
N HIS A 296 3.74 2.06 26.06
CA HIS A 296 5.15 1.64 26.11
C HIS A 296 5.26 0.13 25.83
N GLY A 297 6.21 -0.26 24.97
CA GLY A 297 6.34 -1.63 24.48
C GLY A 297 5.70 -1.89 23.12
N THR A 298 4.72 -1.09 22.68
CA THR A 298 4.05 -1.24 21.37
C THR A 298 5.02 -1.36 20.19
N THR A 299 6.02 -0.47 20.14
CA THR A 299 7.02 -0.46 19.05
C THR A 299 7.87 -1.75 19.06
N ALA A 300 8.18 -2.29 20.23
CA ALA A 300 8.94 -3.54 20.35
C ALA A 300 8.11 -4.77 19.96
N ALA A 301 6.84 -4.81 20.39
CA ALA A 301 5.89 -5.86 19.98
C ALA A 301 5.70 -5.87 18.46
N LEU A 302 5.51 -4.69 17.85
CA LEU A 302 5.36 -4.57 16.41
C LEU A 302 6.66 -4.91 15.65
N ALA A 303 7.83 -4.60 16.21
CA ALA A 303 9.10 -5.03 15.63
C ALA A 303 9.22 -6.57 15.61
N LEU A 304 8.85 -7.25 16.71
CA LEU A 304 8.80 -8.71 16.77
C LEU A 304 7.81 -9.26 15.75
N LEU A 305 6.59 -8.72 15.70
CA LEU A 305 5.56 -9.13 14.74
C LEU A 305 6.10 -9.03 13.31
N ASN A 306 6.62 -7.87 12.92
CA ASN A 306 7.09 -7.62 11.55
C ASN A 306 8.26 -8.53 11.16
N ASP A 307 9.25 -8.69 12.04
CA ASP A 307 10.42 -9.55 11.81
C ASP A 307 10.03 -11.03 11.65
N GLN A 308 9.15 -11.53 12.52
CA GLN A 308 8.73 -12.93 12.47
C GLN A 308 7.80 -13.23 11.30
N VAL A 309 6.94 -12.26 10.92
CA VAL A 309 6.15 -12.34 9.68
C VAL A 309 7.07 -12.47 8.47
N LYS A 310 8.04 -11.56 8.31
CA LYS A 310 9.01 -11.62 7.21
C LYS A 310 9.78 -12.94 7.16
N LYS A 311 10.26 -13.43 8.31
CA LYS A 311 10.95 -14.73 8.43
C LYS A 311 10.06 -15.91 8.03
N GLY A 312 8.79 -15.90 8.44
CA GLY A 312 7.81 -16.93 8.06
C GLY A 312 7.54 -16.92 6.55
N GLY A 313 7.40 -15.73 5.96
CA GLY A 313 7.20 -15.56 4.52
C GLY A 313 8.35 -16.11 3.69
N VAL A 314 9.58 -15.67 3.97
CA VAL A 314 10.79 -16.10 3.25
C VAL A 314 11.01 -17.62 3.37
N MET A 315 10.58 -18.24 4.47
CA MET A 315 10.64 -19.70 4.63
C MET A 315 9.62 -20.42 3.73
N ALA A 316 8.49 -19.79 3.42
CA ALA A 316 7.41 -20.39 2.64
C ALA A 316 7.59 -20.23 1.13
N CYS A 317 8.00 -19.06 0.65
CA CYS A 317 8.05 -18.78 -0.78
C CYS A 317 9.39 -18.14 -1.18
N ASN A 318 9.88 -18.52 -2.36
CA ASN A 318 11.10 -17.93 -2.93
C ASN A 318 10.83 -16.60 -3.66
N GLN A 319 9.56 -16.24 -3.85
CA GLN A 319 9.10 -15.02 -4.51
C GLN A 319 8.30 -14.17 -3.52
N VAL A 320 8.87 -13.86 -2.37
CA VAL A 320 8.29 -12.91 -1.41
C VAL A 320 8.79 -11.52 -1.76
N GLY A 321 7.88 -10.57 -1.97
CA GLY A 321 8.20 -9.22 -2.42
C GLY A 321 7.18 -8.19 -1.93
N GLY A 322 7.10 -7.06 -2.62
CA GLY A 322 6.17 -5.99 -2.26
C GLY A 322 6.54 -5.31 -0.95
N LEU A 323 5.54 -4.83 -0.22
CA LEU A 323 5.78 -4.13 1.05
C LEU A 323 6.08 -5.11 2.19
N SER A 324 5.44 -6.28 2.21
CA SER A 324 5.59 -7.39 3.16
C SER A 324 5.85 -6.96 4.60
N GLY A 325 4.83 -6.98 5.46
CA GLY A 325 4.97 -6.69 6.87
C GLY A 325 3.65 -6.49 7.61
N ALA A 326 3.71 -5.99 8.85
CA ALA A 326 2.51 -5.54 9.54
C ALA A 326 2.11 -4.14 9.07
N PHE A 327 0.83 -3.93 8.78
CA PHE A 327 0.27 -2.66 8.32
C PHE A 327 -0.47 -2.00 9.48
N ILE A 328 -0.42 -0.67 9.57
CA ILE A 328 -1.08 0.09 10.64
C ILE A 328 -2.02 1.20 10.11
N PRO A 329 -2.90 0.90 9.13
CA PRO A 329 -3.85 1.89 8.60
C PRO A 329 -4.87 2.25 9.68
N VAL A 330 -4.89 3.52 10.11
CA VAL A 330 -5.75 3.93 11.23
C VAL A 330 -7.22 3.75 10.88
N SER A 331 -7.64 4.06 9.65
CA SER A 331 -9.06 3.99 9.28
C SER A 331 -9.62 2.58 9.09
N GLU A 332 -8.74 1.59 8.89
CA GLU A 332 -9.12 0.21 8.56
C GLU A 332 -8.94 -0.75 9.75
N ASP A 333 -8.28 -0.33 10.83
CA ASP A 333 -8.07 -1.15 12.03
C ASP A 333 -8.88 -0.59 13.21
N GLU A 334 -9.90 -1.34 13.62
CA GLU A 334 -10.81 -0.98 14.71
C GLU A 334 -10.10 -0.74 16.06
N GLY A 335 -9.00 -1.44 16.32
CA GLY A 335 -8.23 -1.33 17.55
C GLY A 335 -7.35 -0.08 17.51
N MET A 336 -6.83 0.28 16.33
CA MET A 336 -6.14 1.57 16.14
C MET A 336 -7.12 2.73 16.31
N ILE A 337 -8.32 2.67 15.72
CA ILE A 337 -9.38 3.68 15.90
C ILE A 337 -9.67 3.88 17.39
N ALA A 338 -9.93 2.79 18.12
CA ALA A 338 -10.24 2.84 19.54
C ALA A 338 -9.09 3.46 20.36
N ALA A 339 -7.84 3.15 20.03
CA ALA A 339 -6.65 3.68 20.68
C ALA A 339 -6.41 5.17 20.38
N VAL A 340 -6.76 5.64 19.19
CA VAL A 340 -6.74 7.08 18.90
C VAL A 340 -7.83 7.79 19.69
N GLN A 341 -9.05 7.23 19.73
CA GLN A 341 -10.19 7.84 20.44
C GLN A 341 -9.97 7.91 21.96
N ASN A 342 -9.35 6.89 22.56
CA ASN A 342 -9.04 6.89 24.00
C ASN A 342 -7.74 7.65 24.34
N GLY A 343 -7.01 8.12 23.32
CA GLY A 343 -5.79 8.92 23.47
C GLY A 343 -4.50 8.14 23.76
N SER A 344 -4.52 6.79 23.71
CA SER A 344 -3.31 5.98 23.88
C SER A 344 -2.43 5.95 22.64
N LEU A 345 -2.99 6.24 21.47
CA LEU A 345 -2.28 6.30 20.19
C LEU A 345 -2.37 7.71 19.59
N ASN A 346 -1.22 8.31 19.30
CA ASN A 346 -1.09 9.63 18.68
C ASN A 346 -0.21 9.57 17.42
N LEU A 347 -0.11 10.69 16.71
CA LEU A 347 0.59 10.76 15.42
C LEU A 347 2.09 10.47 15.57
N GLU A 348 2.71 11.01 16.62
CA GLU A 348 4.14 10.80 16.91
C GLU A 348 4.44 9.34 17.29
N LYS A 349 3.49 8.66 17.93
CA LYS A 349 3.62 7.23 18.23
C LYS A 349 3.47 6.39 16.98
N LEU A 350 2.56 6.75 16.07
CA LEU A 350 2.45 6.12 14.76
C LEU A 350 3.75 6.28 13.97
N GLU A 351 4.30 7.50 13.90
CA GLU A 351 5.62 7.79 13.32
C GLU A 351 6.73 6.95 13.98
N ALA A 352 6.75 6.83 15.31
CA ALA A 352 7.71 5.96 15.99
C ALA A 352 7.52 4.47 15.63
N MET A 353 6.29 4.04 15.32
CA MET A 353 6.00 2.69 14.82
C MET A 353 6.40 2.52 13.35
N THR A 354 6.34 3.57 12.52
CA THR A 354 6.79 3.54 11.13
C THR A 354 8.29 3.30 11.02
N ALA A 355 9.09 3.59 12.05
CA ALA A 355 10.50 3.19 12.10
C ALA A 355 10.70 1.67 11.89
N ILE A 356 9.74 0.84 12.34
CA ILE A 356 9.83 -0.63 12.26
C ILE A 356 8.75 -1.29 11.37
N CYS A 357 7.65 -0.61 11.05
CA CYS A 357 6.53 -1.08 10.22
C CYS A 357 6.69 -0.77 8.71
N SER A 358 6.46 -1.73 7.80
CA SER A 358 6.79 -1.61 6.36
C SER A 358 6.11 -0.47 5.58
N VAL A 359 5.08 0.19 6.11
CA VAL A 359 4.18 1.02 5.28
C VAL A 359 4.28 2.51 5.56
N GLY A 360 4.57 2.95 6.78
CA GLY A 360 4.53 4.38 7.11
C GLY A 360 3.18 4.85 7.67
N LEU A 361 2.88 6.14 7.52
CA LEU A 361 1.64 6.78 7.96
C LEU A 361 0.52 6.53 6.94
N ASP A 362 -0.27 5.48 7.13
CA ASP A 362 -1.33 5.09 6.19
C ASP A 362 -2.74 5.37 6.73
N MET A 363 -3.62 5.83 5.83
CA MET A 363 -5.03 6.14 6.11
C MET A 363 -5.25 6.99 7.38
N ILE A 364 -4.50 8.09 7.52
CA ILE A 364 -4.59 8.99 8.68
C ILE A 364 -5.41 10.23 8.33
N ALA A 365 -6.49 10.48 9.07
CA ALA A 365 -7.26 11.71 8.97
C ALA A 365 -6.66 12.81 9.84
N ILE A 366 -6.48 13.99 9.26
CA ILE A 366 -5.98 15.20 9.95
C ILE A 366 -6.92 16.39 9.68
N PRO A 367 -6.87 17.48 10.48
CA PRO A 367 -7.77 18.61 10.29
C PRO A 367 -7.61 19.23 8.89
N ALA A 368 -8.73 19.57 8.26
CA ALA A 368 -8.77 20.13 6.91
C ALA A 368 -8.02 21.47 6.79
N ASP A 369 -7.94 22.23 7.89
CA ASP A 369 -7.23 23.51 7.96
C ASP A 369 -5.71 23.35 8.13
N THR A 370 -5.19 22.12 8.18
CA THR A 370 -3.74 21.87 8.24
C THR A 370 -3.04 22.53 7.03
N PRO A 371 -1.97 23.32 7.25
CA PRO A 371 -1.20 23.92 6.16
C PRO A 371 -0.52 22.85 5.27
N SER A 372 -0.41 23.12 3.98
CA SER A 372 0.27 22.22 3.02
C SER A 372 1.73 21.95 3.41
N GLU A 373 2.39 22.92 4.02
CA GLU A 373 3.76 22.83 4.51
C GLU A 373 3.88 21.85 5.69
N THR A 374 2.85 21.76 6.53
CA THR A 374 2.80 20.78 7.62
C THR A 374 2.60 19.37 7.06
N ILE A 375 1.75 19.20 6.05
CA ILE A 375 1.59 17.91 5.35
C ILE A 375 2.91 17.51 4.68
N ALA A 376 3.56 18.45 4.00
CA ALA A 376 4.88 18.23 3.40
C ALA A 376 5.94 17.84 4.44
N ALA A 377 5.92 18.44 5.63
CA ALA A 377 6.83 18.07 6.72
C ALA A 377 6.58 16.64 7.22
N MET A 378 5.32 16.23 7.41
CA MET A 378 4.99 14.83 7.76
C MET A 378 5.51 13.84 6.71
N ILE A 379 5.39 14.18 5.43
CA ILE A 379 5.97 13.39 4.32
C ILE A 379 7.49 13.35 4.42
N ALA A 380 8.13 14.48 4.72
CA ALA A 380 9.58 14.57 4.84
C ALA A 380 10.12 13.70 5.99
N ASP A 381 9.46 13.70 7.15
CA ASP A 381 9.83 12.93 8.32
C ASP A 381 9.73 11.42 8.03
N GLU A 382 8.61 10.99 7.46
CA GLU A 382 8.42 9.59 7.04
C GLU A 382 9.38 9.15 5.94
N ALA A 383 9.65 10.03 4.97
CA ALA A 383 10.64 9.76 3.94
C ALA A 383 12.04 9.64 4.53
N ALA A 384 12.40 10.46 5.53
CA ALA A 384 13.68 10.38 6.22
C ALA A 384 13.84 9.05 6.97
N ILE A 385 12.79 8.61 7.68
CA ILE A 385 12.76 7.29 8.33
C ILE A 385 13.00 6.17 7.31
N GLY A 386 12.33 6.20 6.17
CA GLY A 386 12.49 5.18 5.12
C GLY A 386 13.88 5.21 4.48
N VAL A 387 14.34 6.40 4.07
CA VAL A 387 15.62 6.60 3.38
C VAL A 387 16.80 6.19 4.26
N ILE A 388 16.82 6.58 5.54
CA ILE A 388 17.92 6.28 6.46
C ILE A 388 17.95 4.81 6.90
N ASN A 389 16.79 4.13 6.92
CA ASN A 389 16.67 2.75 7.37
C ASN A 389 16.59 1.72 6.22
N GLN A 390 16.86 2.16 4.98
CA GLN A 390 16.82 1.29 3.78
C GLN A 390 15.48 0.58 3.59
N LYS A 391 14.41 1.35 3.74
CA LYS A 391 13.06 0.84 3.88
C LYS A 391 12.07 1.66 3.09
N THR A 392 11.04 0.99 2.58
CA THR A 392 9.87 1.64 1.99
C THR A 392 9.03 2.30 3.08
N THR A 393 8.69 3.56 2.87
CA THR A 393 7.69 4.28 3.67
C THR A 393 6.71 4.94 2.74
N ALA A 394 5.47 5.05 3.19
CA ALA A 394 4.33 5.54 2.46
C ALA A 394 3.53 6.47 3.37
N VAL A 395 3.02 7.54 2.80
CA VAL A 395 2.23 8.53 3.50
C VAL A 395 0.92 8.72 2.76
N ARG A 396 -0.18 8.41 3.46
CA ARG A 396 -1.55 8.63 3.03
C ARG A 396 -2.28 9.40 4.11
N ILE A 397 -2.24 10.72 3.94
CA ILE A 397 -2.83 11.70 4.85
C ILE A 397 -4.07 12.28 4.21
N ILE A 398 -5.14 12.38 5.00
CA ILE A 398 -6.45 12.81 4.54
C ILE A 398 -6.86 14.07 5.33
N PRO A 399 -6.58 15.28 4.80
CA PRO A 399 -6.99 16.52 5.45
C PRO A 399 -8.50 16.72 5.29
N LYS A 400 -9.28 16.38 6.33
CA LYS A 400 -10.75 16.45 6.34
C LYS A 400 -11.29 16.63 7.76
N GLY A 401 -12.35 17.42 7.90
CA GLY A 401 -12.98 17.68 9.20
C GLY A 401 -12.11 18.49 10.16
N LYS A 402 -12.46 18.43 11.45
CA LYS A 402 -11.78 19.09 12.57
C LYS A 402 -11.26 18.04 13.55
N GLU A 403 -10.26 18.41 14.35
CA GLU A 403 -9.73 17.54 15.41
C GLU A 403 -10.85 16.92 16.26
N GLY A 404 -10.86 15.58 16.35
CA GLY A 404 -11.85 14.80 17.07
C GLY A 404 -13.10 14.39 16.26
N ASP A 405 -13.30 14.92 15.05
CA ASP A 405 -14.38 14.46 14.17
C ASP A 405 -14.16 12.99 13.76
N MET A 406 -15.24 12.28 13.45
CA MET A 406 -15.19 10.95 12.85
C MET A 406 -15.54 11.05 11.37
N ILE A 407 -14.64 10.62 10.50
CA ILE A 407 -14.83 10.64 9.05
C ILE A 407 -15.13 9.22 8.56
N GLU A 408 -16.21 9.08 7.79
CA GLU A 408 -16.57 7.83 7.12
C GLU A 408 -16.11 7.85 5.66
N PHE A 409 -15.26 6.90 5.30
CA PHE A 409 -14.77 6.69 3.94
C PHE A 409 -15.58 5.60 3.21
N GLY A 410 -16.22 4.71 3.98
CA GLY A 410 -17.09 3.66 3.47
C GLY A 410 -16.32 2.48 2.85
N GLY A 411 -17.05 1.37 2.69
CA GLY A 411 -16.55 0.16 2.05
C GLY A 411 -15.26 -0.36 2.68
N LEU A 412 -14.20 -0.48 1.87
CA LEU A 412 -12.89 -1.04 2.26
C LEU A 412 -12.02 -0.07 3.08
N LEU A 413 -12.30 1.23 3.01
CA LEU A 413 -11.45 2.28 3.59
C LEU A 413 -11.88 2.67 5.01
N GLY A 414 -12.99 2.11 5.50
CA GLY A 414 -13.43 2.21 6.89
C GLY A 414 -13.75 3.64 7.35
N THR A 415 -13.37 3.97 8.58
CA THR A 415 -13.66 5.24 9.25
C THR A 415 -12.45 5.69 10.05
N ALA A 416 -12.12 6.98 10.08
CA ALA A 416 -11.01 7.47 10.89
C ALA A 416 -11.42 8.63 11.83
N PRO A 417 -10.93 8.63 13.08
CA PRO A 417 -10.92 9.83 13.90
C PRO A 417 -9.91 10.83 13.33
N VAL A 418 -10.28 12.11 13.27
CA VAL A 418 -9.38 13.19 12.87
C VAL A 418 -8.40 13.47 14.01
N MET A 419 -7.13 13.16 13.76
CA MET A 419 -6.06 13.22 14.76
C MET A 419 -5.57 14.64 15.00
N ARG A 420 -5.08 14.91 16.21
CA ARG A 420 -4.43 16.18 16.54
C ARG A 420 -3.13 16.35 15.74
N VAL A 421 -2.92 17.55 15.22
CA VAL A 421 -1.67 17.96 14.55
C VAL A 421 -0.96 19.06 15.36
N ASN A 422 0.37 19.00 15.41
CA ASN A 422 1.17 20.04 16.03
C ASN A 422 1.06 21.36 15.23
N LYS A 423 0.81 22.47 15.93
CA LYS A 423 0.56 23.80 15.33
C LYS A 423 1.83 24.63 15.10
N ALA A 424 2.99 24.15 15.55
CA ALA A 424 4.26 24.80 15.24
C ALA A 424 4.51 24.78 13.73
N SER A 425 4.98 25.89 13.17
CA SER A 425 5.16 26.03 11.72
C SER A 425 6.40 25.30 11.22
N SER A 426 6.25 24.61 10.08
CA SER A 426 7.33 23.99 9.31
C SER A 426 7.63 24.73 7.99
N ALA A 427 7.04 25.90 7.77
CA ALA A 427 7.07 26.61 6.48
C ALA A 427 8.49 26.91 6.00
N ASP A 428 9.35 27.45 6.86
CA ASP A 428 10.73 27.81 6.51
C ASP A 428 11.58 26.59 6.13
N PHE A 429 11.30 25.42 6.73
CA PHE A 429 11.99 24.19 6.40
C PHE A 429 11.62 23.70 5.00
N ILE A 430 10.31 23.67 4.70
CA ILE A 430 9.78 23.24 3.39
C ILE A 430 10.15 24.22 2.28
N ALA A 431 10.15 25.52 2.55
CA ALA A 431 10.50 26.56 1.58
C ALA A 431 11.95 26.47 1.05
N ARG A 432 12.83 25.71 1.70
CA ARG A 432 14.20 25.48 1.22
C ARG A 432 14.23 24.75 -0.13
N GLY A 433 13.27 23.86 -0.38
CA GLY A 433 13.23 23.01 -1.57
C GLY A 433 14.52 22.21 -1.80
N GLY A 434 14.76 21.80 -3.04
CA GLY A 434 15.99 21.13 -3.45
C GLY A 434 16.04 19.65 -3.07
N GLN A 435 17.25 19.14 -2.82
CA GLN A 435 17.50 17.73 -2.56
C GLN A 435 18.21 17.56 -1.21
N ILE A 436 17.64 16.77 -0.30
CA ILE A 436 18.40 16.20 0.82
C ILE A 436 19.26 15.07 0.22
N PRO A 437 20.60 15.10 0.37
CA PRO A 437 21.48 14.13 -0.24
C PRO A 437 21.31 12.72 0.36
N ALA A 438 21.74 11.72 -0.40
CA ALA A 438 21.74 10.33 0.05
C ALA A 438 22.61 10.13 1.31
N PRO A 439 22.18 9.27 2.25
CA PRO A 439 22.94 9.01 3.48
C PRO A 439 24.22 8.19 3.21
N ILE A 440 25.25 8.33 4.06
CA ILE A 440 26.57 7.68 3.86
C ILE A 440 26.47 6.15 3.69
N HIS A 441 25.56 5.47 4.36
CA HIS A 441 25.43 4.02 4.22
C HIS A 441 24.78 3.58 2.89
N SER A 442 24.38 4.53 2.03
CA SER A 442 23.96 4.26 0.65
C SER A 442 25.15 4.02 -0.30
N PHE A 443 26.40 4.26 0.14
CA PHE A 443 27.62 3.89 -0.58
C PHE A 443 27.83 2.36 -0.55
N LYS A 444 26.95 1.63 -1.21
CA LYS A 444 27.07 0.20 -1.49
C LYS A 444 26.89 0.02 -3.00
N ASN A 445 27.86 -0.61 -3.65
CA ASN A 445 27.87 -0.84 -5.11
C ASN A 445 26.80 -1.83 -5.54
#